data_AF-G2IE25-F1
#
_entry.id   AF-G2IE25-F1
#
_cell.length_a   1.000
_cell.length_b   1.000
_cell.length_c   1.000
_cell.angle_alpha   90.00
_cell.angle_beta   90.00
_cell.angle_gamma   90.00
#
_symmetry.space_group_name_H-M   'P 1'
#
loop_
_entity.id
_entity.type
_entity.pdbx_description
1 polymer ?
#
loop_
_entity_poly.entity_id
_entity_poly.type
_entity_poly.pdbx_seq_one_letter_code
_entity_poly.pdbx_strand_id
1 'polypeptide(L)'
;MRKYKKRGSILFKSLFSIILVTTLCISISRMININLKTMRSVLLTNDITNKVDIVKHELFYNKQYLHIKGDVYINANNIKIGGYKELNQHFENYKYDNFEYFHLYFNEDMNDINIEYIKGDQKIFEDKLKI
;
A
#
# COMPACT_ATOMS: atom_id res chain seq x y z
N MET A 1 -27.77 -47.21 39.55
CA MET A 1 -27.05 -45.92 39.47
C MET A 1 -25.84 -45.89 38.51
N ARG A 2 -25.73 -46.78 37.49
CA ARG A 2 -24.59 -46.84 36.54
C ARG A 2 -24.86 -46.22 35.14
N LYS A 3 -26.13 -46.01 34.76
CA LYS A 3 -26.50 -45.52 33.40
C LYS A 3 -26.24 -44.02 33.18
N TYR A 4 -26.30 -43.20 34.23
CA TYR A 4 -26.11 -41.74 34.12
C TYR A 4 -24.64 -41.32 33.94
N LYS A 5 -23.70 -42.09 34.50
CA LYS A 5 -22.24 -41.82 34.39
C LYS A 5 -21.71 -41.93 32.95
N LYS A 6 -22.29 -42.82 32.12
CA LYS A 6 -21.90 -42.99 30.70
C LYS A 6 -22.44 -41.87 29.79
N ARG A 7 -23.62 -41.31 30.09
CA ARG A 7 -24.25 -40.26 29.25
C ARG A 7 -23.55 -38.90 29.39
N GLY A 8 -23.08 -38.54 30.58
CA GLY A 8 -22.30 -37.31 30.79
C GLY A 8 -20.96 -37.30 30.03
N SER A 9 -20.28 -38.45 29.93
CA SER A 9 -19.03 -38.58 29.18
C SER A 9 -19.20 -38.34 27.66
N ILE A 10 -20.34 -38.78 27.09
CA ILE A 10 -20.65 -38.56 25.67
C ILE A 10 -20.96 -37.09 25.40
N LEU A 11 -21.74 -36.45 26.28
CA LEU A 11 -22.04 -35.02 26.19
C LEU A 11 -20.76 -34.16 26.29
N PHE A 12 -19.86 -34.46 27.23
CA PHE A 12 -18.57 -33.78 27.34
C PHE A 12 -17.67 -33.97 26.12
N LYS A 13 -17.62 -35.18 25.54
CA LYS A 13 -16.89 -35.44 24.29
C LYS A 13 -17.47 -34.67 23.11
N SER A 14 -18.80 -34.55 23.04
CA SER A 14 -19.47 -33.75 22.01
C SER A 14 -19.17 -32.26 22.16
N LEU A 15 -19.19 -31.74 23.39
CA LEU A 15 -18.88 -30.34 23.69
C LEU A 15 -17.43 -29.99 23.34
N PHE A 16 -16.49 -30.88 23.72
CA PHE A 16 -15.08 -30.73 23.40
C PHE A 16 -14.84 -30.71 21.89
N SER A 17 -15.53 -31.56 21.14
CA SER A 17 -15.44 -31.60 19.67
C SER A 17 -15.95 -30.29 19.06
N ILE A 18 -17.04 -29.72 19.57
CA ILE A 18 -17.58 -28.44 19.10
C ILE A 18 -16.61 -27.28 19.39
N ILE A 19 -16.00 -27.25 20.58
CA ILE A 19 -15.01 -26.23 20.96
C ILE A 19 -13.77 -26.33 20.06
N LEU A 20 -13.32 -27.54 19.75
CA LEU A 20 -12.17 -27.78 18.89
C LEU A 20 -12.44 -27.34 17.44
N VAL A 21 -13.61 -27.67 16.90
CA VAL A 21 -14.01 -27.24 15.55
C VAL A 21 -14.14 -25.72 15.47
N THR A 22 -14.76 -25.08 16.46
CA THR A 22 -14.92 -23.61 16.48
C THR A 22 -13.59 -22.88 16.59
N THR A 23 -12.66 -23.34 17.43
CA THR A 23 -11.31 -22.76 17.54
C THR A 23 -10.48 -22.94 16.27
N LEU A 24 -10.63 -24.08 15.58
CA LEU A 24 -10.05 -24.30 14.23
C LEU A 24 -10.63 -23.31 13.21
N CYS A 25 -11.95 -23.14 13.16
CA CYS A 25 -12.59 -22.19 12.25
C CYS A 25 -12.13 -20.74 12.49
N ILE A 26 -11.99 -20.32 13.74
CA ILE A 26 -11.48 -18.98 14.10
C ILE A 26 -10.03 -18.82 13.65
N SER A 27 -9.20 -19.84 13.86
CA SER A 27 -7.79 -19.82 13.47
C SER A 27 -7.60 -19.71 11.96
N ILE A 28 -8.36 -20.49 11.18
CA ILE A 28 -8.37 -20.42 9.71
C ILE A 28 -8.84 -19.04 9.24
N SER A 29 -9.91 -18.51 9.83
CA SER A 29 -10.44 -17.17 9.48
C SER A 29 -9.41 -16.06 9.73
N ARG A 30 -8.67 -16.14 10.84
CA ARG A 30 -7.57 -15.21 11.14
C ARG A 30 -6.44 -15.31 10.12
N MET A 31 -6.03 -16.52 9.74
CA MET A 31 -4.97 -16.75 8.77
C MET A 31 -5.35 -16.23 7.37
N ILE A 32 -6.58 -16.45 6.91
CA ILE A 32 -7.09 -15.91 5.64
C ILE A 32 -7.07 -14.38 5.65
N ASN A 33 -7.53 -13.76 6.74
CA ASN A 33 -7.55 -12.29 6.86
C ASN A 33 -6.13 -11.69 6.82
N ILE A 34 -5.14 -12.34 7.43
CA ILE A 34 -3.73 -11.92 7.35
C ILE A 34 -3.24 -12.03 5.90
N ASN A 35 -3.46 -13.16 5.24
CA ASN A 35 -3.03 -13.34 3.85
C ASN A 35 -3.68 -12.33 2.88
N LEU A 36 -4.96 -12.03 3.07
CA LEU A 36 -5.65 -11.01 2.28
C LEU A 36 -5.09 -9.60 2.51
N LYS A 37 -4.77 -9.25 3.77
CA LYS A 37 -4.11 -7.97 4.08
C LYS A 37 -2.73 -7.90 3.44
N THR A 38 -1.93 -8.95 3.54
CA THR A 38 -0.60 -9.02 2.92
C THR A 38 -0.69 -8.91 1.40
N MET A 39 -1.60 -9.65 0.75
CA MET A 39 -1.80 -9.58 -0.70
C MET A 39 -2.23 -8.18 -1.14
N ARG A 40 -3.16 -7.53 -0.42
CA ARG A 40 -3.55 -6.14 -0.68
C ARG A 40 -2.37 -5.19 -0.52
N SER A 41 -1.53 -5.39 0.49
CA SER A 41 -0.31 -4.60 0.69
C SER A 41 0.65 -4.76 -0.48
N VAL A 42 0.91 -6.00 -0.94
CA VAL A 42 1.80 -6.26 -2.08
C VAL A 42 1.27 -5.63 -3.36
N LEU A 43 -0.04 -5.76 -3.63
CA LEU A 43 -0.66 -5.15 -4.81
C LEU A 43 -0.58 -3.62 -4.75
N LEU A 44 -0.80 -3.03 -3.58
CA LEU A 44 -0.70 -1.58 -3.37
C LEU A 44 0.75 -1.10 -3.56
N THR A 45 1.73 -1.83 -3.02
CA THR A 45 3.15 -1.53 -3.22
C THR A 45 3.52 -1.61 -4.71
N ASN A 46 3.10 -2.67 -5.41
CA ASN A 46 3.37 -2.80 -6.85
C ASN A 46 2.73 -1.66 -7.67
N ASP A 47 1.49 -1.26 -7.36
CA ASP A 47 0.83 -0.13 -8.03
C ASP A 47 1.60 1.18 -7.81
N ILE A 48 2.03 1.44 -6.57
CA ILE A 48 2.83 2.62 -6.23
C ILE A 48 4.17 2.58 -6.97
N THR A 49 4.89 1.46 -6.94
CA THR A 49 6.20 1.32 -7.61
C THR A 49 6.07 1.53 -9.12
N ASN A 50 5.04 0.97 -9.76
CA ASN A 50 4.79 1.21 -11.19
C ASN A 50 4.55 2.70 -11.49
N LYS A 51 3.79 3.40 -10.64
CA LYS A 51 3.57 4.85 -10.77
C LYS A 51 4.86 5.63 -10.57
N VAL A 52 5.69 5.26 -9.61
CA VAL A 52 7.01 5.88 -9.38
C VAL A 52 7.92 5.68 -10.60
N ASP A 53 7.94 4.49 -11.20
CA ASP A 53 8.73 4.23 -12.41
C ASP A 53 8.29 5.12 -13.57
N ILE A 54 6.99 5.40 -13.69
CA ILE A 54 6.48 6.35 -14.68
C ILE A 54 6.97 7.76 -14.38
N VAL A 55 6.87 8.22 -13.12
CA VAL A 55 7.39 9.54 -12.72
C VAL A 55 8.88 9.64 -13.05
N LYS A 56 9.68 8.63 -12.68
CA LYS A 56 11.11 8.59 -12.97
C LYS A 56 11.41 8.67 -14.46
N HIS A 57 10.72 7.85 -15.25
CA HIS A 57 10.86 7.84 -16.71
C HIS A 57 10.57 9.21 -17.31
N GLU A 58 9.43 9.81 -16.94
CA GLU A 58 9.00 11.10 -17.47
C GLU A 58 9.90 12.25 -17.03
N LEU A 59 10.33 12.28 -15.77
CA LEU A 59 11.29 13.25 -15.29
C LEU A 59 12.59 13.17 -16.10
N PHE A 60 13.17 11.98 -16.23
CA PHE A 60 14.46 11.77 -16.88
C PHE A 60 14.41 12.04 -18.40
N TYR A 61 13.50 11.39 -19.14
CA TYR A 61 13.48 11.46 -20.60
C TYR A 61 12.96 12.80 -21.13
N ASN A 62 11.96 13.41 -20.46
CA ASN A 62 11.41 14.70 -20.90
C ASN A 62 12.09 15.89 -20.24
N LYS A 63 13.17 15.66 -19.47
CA LYS A 63 13.93 16.69 -18.74
C LYS A 63 13.05 17.59 -17.87
N GLN A 64 11.91 17.07 -17.41
CA GLN A 64 10.95 17.84 -16.60
C GLN A 64 11.54 18.19 -15.22
N TYR A 65 12.54 17.43 -14.76
CA TYR A 65 13.23 17.69 -13.50
C TYR A 65 13.84 19.10 -13.41
N LEU A 66 14.24 19.70 -14.54
CA LEU A 66 14.78 21.06 -14.60
C LEU A 66 13.77 22.13 -14.14
N HIS A 67 12.48 21.79 -14.11
CA HIS A 67 11.40 22.70 -13.76
C HIS A 67 10.91 22.52 -12.31
N ILE A 68 11.44 21.53 -11.58
CA ILE A 68 11.13 21.33 -10.17
C ILE A 68 11.89 22.38 -9.36
N LYS A 69 11.16 23.21 -8.61
CA LYS A 69 11.72 24.21 -7.70
C LYS A 69 11.15 23.98 -6.30
N GLY A 70 12.01 23.55 -5.37
CA GLY A 70 11.57 23.21 -4.02
C GLY A 70 10.61 22.01 -4.03
N ASP A 71 9.65 22.03 -3.10
CA ASP A 71 8.65 20.98 -2.91
C ASP A 71 7.54 21.08 -3.96
N VAL A 72 7.44 20.05 -4.79
CA VAL A 72 6.46 19.97 -5.87
C VAL A 72 5.60 18.72 -5.72
N TYR A 73 4.31 18.84 -5.99
CA TYR A 73 3.34 17.76 -5.82
C TYR A 73 2.70 17.39 -7.16
N ILE A 74 2.48 16.09 -7.38
CA ILE A 74 1.73 15.54 -8.51
C ILE A 74 0.60 14.66 -7.98
N ASN A 75 -0.63 14.89 -8.39
CA ASN A 75 -1.75 14.04 -8.02
C ASN A 75 -1.57 12.62 -8.60
N ALA A 76 -1.60 11.59 -7.75
CA ALA A 76 -1.37 10.21 -8.15
C ALA A 76 -2.43 9.66 -9.11
N ASN A 77 -3.64 10.24 -9.10
CA ASN A 77 -4.72 9.85 -10.03
C ASN A 77 -4.47 10.34 -11.46
N ASN A 78 -3.59 11.32 -11.64
CA ASN A 78 -3.26 11.85 -12.97
C ASN A 78 -2.20 11.01 -13.69
N ILE A 79 -1.57 10.05 -12.99
CA ILE A 79 -0.52 9.20 -13.57
C ILE A 79 -1.17 7.94 -14.17
N LYS A 80 -1.10 7.81 -15.50
CA LYS A 80 -1.63 6.65 -16.23
C LYS A 80 -0.55 5.59 -16.46
N ILE A 81 -0.81 4.37 -16.00
CA ILE A 81 0.12 3.24 -16.10
C ILE A 81 0.36 2.78 -17.55
N GLY A 82 -0.63 2.94 -18.43
CA GLY A 82 -0.56 2.49 -19.82
C GLY A 82 0.09 3.48 -20.80
N GLY A 83 0.43 4.70 -20.37
CA GLY A 83 0.88 5.76 -21.26
C GLY A 83 1.82 6.73 -20.56
N TYR A 84 3.11 6.43 -20.61
CA TYR A 84 4.16 7.24 -19.96
C TYR A 84 4.06 8.73 -20.36
N LYS A 85 3.64 9.04 -21.60
CA LYS A 85 3.49 10.42 -22.13
C LYS A 85 2.51 11.35 -21.40
N GLU A 86 1.75 10.88 -20.42
CA GLU A 86 0.63 11.63 -19.82
C GLU A 86 0.88 12.10 -18.39
N LEU A 87 2.14 12.31 -17.98
CA LEU A 87 2.43 13.14 -16.81
C LEU A 87 2.20 14.62 -17.19
N ASN A 88 0.94 14.93 -17.48
CA ASN A 88 0.46 16.23 -17.94
C ASN A 88 0.54 17.23 -16.78
N GLN A 89 1.72 17.83 -16.64
CA GLN A 89 2.05 19.18 -16.15
C GLN A 89 1.05 19.89 -15.21
N HIS A 90 0.62 19.21 -14.14
CA HIS A 90 0.06 19.88 -12.97
C HIS A 90 0.98 19.59 -11.79
N PHE A 91 2.14 20.24 -11.84
CA PHE A 91 2.97 20.43 -10.68
C PHE A 91 2.27 21.47 -9.79
N GLU A 92 1.82 21.01 -8.64
CA GLU A 92 1.20 21.86 -7.63
C GLU A 92 2.24 22.14 -6.54
N ASN A 93 2.25 23.35 -5.98
CA ASN A 93 3.13 23.67 -4.84
C ASN A 93 2.47 23.36 -3.48
N TYR A 94 1.24 22.87 -3.51
CA TYR A 94 0.47 22.51 -2.32
C TYR A 94 -0.36 21.27 -2.62
N LYS A 95 -0.63 20.45 -1.59
CA LYS A 95 -1.52 19.30 -1.67
C LYS A 95 -2.89 19.65 -1.07
N TYR A 96 -3.95 19.07 -1.60
CA TYR A 96 -5.27 19.10 -0.95
C TYR A 96 -5.43 17.94 0.04
N ASP A 97 -6.08 18.19 1.17
CA ASP A 97 -6.36 17.16 2.17
C ASP A 97 -7.22 16.03 1.58
N ASN A 98 -6.90 14.78 1.96
CA ASN A 98 -7.55 13.52 1.55
C ASN A 98 -7.25 12.98 0.14
N PHE A 99 -6.26 13.52 -0.57
CA PHE A 99 -5.85 12.98 -1.89
C PHE A 99 -4.51 12.23 -1.83
N GLU A 100 -4.26 11.46 -2.89
CA GLU A 100 -3.02 10.70 -3.11
C GLU A 100 -2.09 11.53 -3.99
N TYR A 101 -0.86 11.79 -3.53
CA TYR A 101 0.12 12.61 -4.25
C TYR A 101 1.51 11.97 -4.26
N PHE A 102 2.28 12.32 -5.28
CA PHE A 102 3.73 12.22 -5.30
C PHE A 102 4.33 13.58 -4.94
N HIS A 103 5.13 13.60 -3.88
CA HIS A 103 5.94 14.75 -3.48
C HIS A 103 7.35 14.58 -4.05
N LEU A 104 7.78 15.58 -4.83
CA LEU A 104 9.05 15.63 -5.53
C LEU A 104 9.87 16.79 -4.98
N TYR A 105 11.07 16.49 -4.52
CA TYR A 105 12.01 17.50 -4.03
C TYR A 105 13.43 17.04 -4.26
N PHE A 106 14.35 17.99 -4.38
CA PHE A 106 15.77 17.68 -4.44
C PHE A 106 16.31 17.34 -3.04
N ASN A 107 17.25 16.39 -2.98
CA ASN A 107 18.01 16.17 -1.76
C ASN A 107 18.89 17.41 -1.42
N GLU A 108 19.44 17.46 -0.21
CA GLU A 108 20.25 18.58 0.28
C GLU A 108 21.41 18.92 -0.67
N ASP A 109 21.97 17.90 -1.34
CA ASP A 109 23.08 18.03 -2.30
C ASP A 109 22.64 18.39 -3.72
N MET A 110 21.33 18.54 -3.98
CA MET A 110 20.74 18.85 -5.30
C MET A 110 21.11 17.87 -6.43
N ASN A 111 21.50 16.65 -6.08
CA ASN A 111 21.95 15.62 -7.02
C ASN A 111 20.86 14.58 -7.32
N ASP A 112 20.04 14.26 -6.33
CA ASP A 112 18.96 13.28 -6.45
C ASP A 112 17.60 13.98 -6.30
N ILE A 113 16.60 13.53 -7.06
CA ILE A 113 15.19 13.83 -6.76
C ILE A 113 14.63 12.72 -5.89
N ASN A 114 14.17 13.10 -4.71
CA ASN A 114 13.37 12.24 -3.86
C ASN A 114 11.92 12.27 -4.35
N ILE A 115 11.30 11.09 -4.37
CA ILE A 115 9.94 10.84 -4.80
C ILE A 115 9.21 10.14 -3.66
N GLU A 116 8.36 10.87 -2.96
CA GLU A 116 7.56 10.33 -1.86
C GLU A 116 6.11 10.16 -2.31
N TYR A 117 5.52 9.00 -2.01
CA TYR A 117 4.09 8.80 -2.18
C TYR A 117 3.36 9.05 -0.85
N ILE A 118 2.47 10.03 -0.86
CA ILE A 118 1.74 10.51 0.30
C ILE A 118 0.24 10.23 0.10
N LYS A 119 -0.40 9.67 1.13
CA LYS A 119 -1.86 9.47 1.17
C LYS A 119 -2.42 10.13 2.42
N GLY A 120 -3.19 11.21 2.23
CA GLY A 120 -3.59 12.08 3.33
C GLY A 120 -2.35 12.72 4.00
N ASP A 121 -2.13 12.42 5.28
CA ASP A 121 -1.00 12.94 6.06
C ASP A 121 0.13 11.93 6.28
N GLN A 122 0.03 10.74 5.67
CA GLN A 122 1.00 9.67 5.86
C GLN A 122 1.85 9.48 4.60
N LYS A 123 3.17 9.45 4.80
CA LYS A 123 4.11 8.92 3.82
C LYS A 123 4.01 7.40 3.80
N ILE A 124 3.70 6.85 2.63
CA ILE A 124 3.50 5.40 2.44
C ILE A 124 4.70 4.76 1.73
N PHE A 125 5.37 5.51 0.85
CA PHE A 125 6.50 5.03 0.08
C PHE A 125 7.47 6.17 -0.22
N GLU A 126 8.75 5.85 -0.36
CA GLU A 126 9.81 6.79 -0.70
C GLU A 126 10.82 6.08 -1.58
N ASP A 127 11.27 6.76 -2.62
CA ASP A 127 12.31 6.32 -3.53
C ASP A 127 13.02 7.55 -4.09
N LYS A 128 14.09 7.35 -4.85
CA LYS A 128 14.87 8.43 -5.44
C LYS A 128 15.25 8.17 -6.89
N LEU A 129 15.33 9.26 -7.65
CA LEU A 129 15.86 9.32 -9.00
C LEU A 129 17.23 10.01 -8.94
N LYS A 130 18.28 9.30 -9.35
CA LYS A 130 19.60 9.87 -9.57
C LYS A 130 19.61 10.59 -10.91
N ILE A 131 20.00 11.87 -10.94
CA ILE A 131 20.08 12.69 -12.16
C ILE A 131 21.48 12.64 -12.74
#